data_AF-K9W6A6-F1
#
_entry.id   AF-K9W6A6-F1
#
_cell.length_a   1.000
_cell.length_b   1.000
_cell.length_c   1.000
_cell.angle_alpha   90.00
_cell.angle_beta   90.00
_cell.angle_gamma   90.00
#
_symmetry.space_group_name_H-M   'P 1'
#
loop_
_entity.id
_entity.type
_entity.pdbx_description
1 polymer ?
#
loop_
_entity_poly.entity_id
_entity_poly.type
_entity_poly.pdbx_seq_one_letter_code
_entity_poly.pdbx_strand_id
1 'polypeptide(L)'
;MGYKIANLTLPLVMEEVEEVLQDYPPYPYQAAFSIHKLRQLLIAEVLSQIPNEYTVIEDTEELSIQHQNSHTPLQKRLQREMIIRQSILDILQKNTEWHS
;
A
#
# COMPACT_ATOMS: atom_id res chain seq x y z
N MET A 1 2.38 -31.42 -7.82
CA MET A 1 2.36 -30.08 -8.45
C MET A 1 1.54 -29.17 -7.55
N GLY A 2 2.15 -28.17 -6.92
CA GLY A 2 1.46 -27.25 -6.02
C GLY A 2 1.62 -25.83 -6.52
N TYR A 3 0.51 -25.14 -6.76
CA TYR A 3 0.51 -23.72 -7.10
C TYR A 3 0.54 -22.89 -5.82
N LYS A 4 1.40 -21.87 -5.76
CA LYS A 4 1.36 -20.85 -4.71
C LYS A 4 0.81 -19.56 -5.29
N ILE A 5 -0.27 -19.07 -4.69
CA ILE A 5 -0.82 -17.75 -5.01
C ILE A 5 -0.04 -16.74 -4.17
N ALA A 6 0.65 -15.80 -4.82
CA ALA A 6 1.34 -14.70 -4.15
C ALA A 6 0.61 -13.38 -4.44
N ASN A 7 0.37 -12.58 -3.40
CA ASN A 7 -0.13 -11.22 -3.54
C ASN A 7 1.08 -10.31 -3.83
N LEU A 8 1.15 -9.77 -5.05
CA LEU A 8 2.22 -8.86 -5.47
C LEU A 8 1.97 -7.42 -5.01
N THR A 9 0.71 -7.07 -4.73
CA THR A 9 0.30 -5.75 -4.27
C THR A 9 0.78 -5.47 -2.84
N LEU A 10 0.76 -6.47 -1.95
CA LEU A 10 1.19 -6.30 -0.56
C LEU A 10 2.65 -5.81 -0.42
N PRO A 11 3.66 -6.50 -0.97
CA PRO A 11 5.06 -6.05 -0.82
C PRO A 11 5.28 -4.69 -1.48
N LEU A 12 4.64 -4.42 -2.62
CA LEU A 12 4.71 -3.12 -3.30
C LEU A 12 4.14 -1.99 -2.45
N VAL A 13 2.94 -2.19 -1.87
CA VAL A 13 2.31 -1.20 -0.99
C VAL A 13 3.12 -0.98 0.28
N MET A 14 3.73 -2.03 0.85
CA MET A 14 4.62 -1.88 2.01
C MET A 14 5.83 -0.99 1.69
N GLU A 15 6.47 -1.19 0.55
CA GLU A 15 7.61 -0.39 0.10
C GLU A 15 7.18 1.08 -0.16
N GLU A 16 6.12 1.29 -0.94
CA GLU A 16 5.64 2.63 -1.27
C GLU A 16 5.16 3.40 -0.02
N VAL A 17 4.59 2.72 0.98
CA VAL A 17 4.23 3.35 2.26
C VAL A 17 5.47 3.88 2.98
N GLU A 18 6.56 3.11 3.04
CA GLU A 18 7.78 3.58 3.69
C GLU A 18 8.47 4.68 2.90
N GLU A 19 8.49 4.61 1.56
CA GLU A 19 8.97 5.71 0.70
C GLU A 19 8.18 7.00 0.99
N VAL A 20 6.85 6.93 0.98
CA VAL A 20 6.01 8.10 1.23
C VAL A 20 6.21 8.65 2.64
N LEU A 21 6.32 7.80 3.67
CA LEU A 21 6.54 8.26 5.04
C LEU A 21 7.89 8.95 5.22
N GLN A 22 8.92 8.58 4.46
CA GLN A 22 10.22 9.26 4.48
C GLN A 22 10.13 10.72 3.99
N ASP A 23 9.18 11.05 3.13
CA ASP A 23 8.93 12.43 2.68
C ASP A 23 8.28 13.32 3.75
N TYR A 24 7.69 12.72 4.79
CA TYR A 24 7.03 13.48 5.86
C TYR A 24 8.02 13.87 6.97
N PRO A 25 7.74 14.96 7.71
CA PRO A 25 8.51 15.29 8.90
C PRO A 25 8.49 14.17 9.95
N PRO A 26 9.58 13.99 10.74
CA PRO A 26 9.64 12.98 11.81
C PRO A 26 8.49 13.08 12.83
N TYR A 27 8.01 14.29 13.10
CA TYR A 27 6.85 14.54 13.95
C TYR A 27 5.83 15.44 13.21
N PRO A 28 4.51 15.18 13.32
CA PRO A 28 3.87 14.07 14.04
C PRO A 28 3.77 12.76 13.23
N TYR A 29 4.00 12.81 11.91
CA TYR A 29 3.63 11.74 10.97
C TYR A 29 4.45 10.45 11.15
N GLN A 30 5.77 10.50 10.97
CA GLN A 30 6.60 9.30 11.09
C GLN A 30 6.51 8.71 12.51
N ALA A 31 6.45 9.57 13.53
CA ALA A 31 6.25 9.16 14.92
C ALA A 31 4.92 8.40 15.11
N ALA A 32 3.81 8.86 14.55
CA ALA A 32 2.53 8.16 14.64
C ALA A 32 2.60 6.78 13.95
N PHE A 33 3.12 6.71 12.73
CA PHE A 33 3.20 5.46 11.98
C PHE A 33 4.36 4.55 12.39
N SER A 34 5.24 5.00 13.31
CA SER A 34 6.17 4.10 14.01
C SER A 34 5.43 3.05 14.84
N ILE A 35 4.19 3.33 15.27
CA ILE A 35 3.31 2.40 15.97
C ILE A 35 2.86 1.31 14.98
N HIS A 36 3.27 0.06 15.24
CA HIS A 36 2.99 -1.08 14.37
C HIS A 36 1.51 -1.21 14.00
N LYS A 37 0.60 -0.97 14.95
CA LYS A 37 -0.85 -1.03 14.73
C LYS A 37 -1.33 0.00 13.69
N LEU A 38 -0.85 1.25 13.77
CA LEU A 38 -1.23 2.30 12.82
C LEU A 38 -0.63 2.03 11.44
N ARG A 39 0.59 1.49 11.39
CA ARG A 39 1.21 1.06 10.14
C ARG A 39 0.44 -0.07 9.46
N GLN A 40 0.02 -1.09 10.21
CA GLN A 40 -0.83 -2.16 9.66
C GLN A 40 -2.19 -1.65 9.19
N LEU A 41 -2.78 -0.70 9.94
CA LEU A 41 -4.03 -0.06 9.54
C LEU A 41 -3.88 0.70 8.21
N LEU A 42 -2.79 1.46 8.06
CA LEU A 42 -2.48 2.17 6.81
C LEU A 42 -2.34 1.22 5.62
N ILE A 43 -1.57 0.15 5.77
CA ILE A 43 -1.40 -0.85 4.70
C ILE A 43 -2.76 -1.47 4.33
N ALA A 44 -3.58 -1.82 5.32
CA ALA A 44 -4.90 -2.40 5.08
C ALA A 44 -5.85 -1.42 4.39
N GLU A 45 -5.87 -0.15 4.81
CA GLU A 45 -6.72 0.90 4.23
C GLU A 45 -6.33 1.19 2.77
N VAL A 46 -5.03 1.22 2.47
CA VAL A 46 -4.50 1.37 1.10
C VAL A 46 -4.86 0.16 0.23
N LEU A 47 -4.67 -1.06 0.73
CA LEU A 47 -5.02 -2.29 -0.01
C LEU A 47 -6.53 -2.42 -0.26
N SER A 48 -7.37 -1.84 0.59
CA SER A 48 -8.82 -1.84 0.37
C SER A 48 -9.26 -0.93 -0.78
N GLN A 49 -8.43 0.05 -1.15
CA GLN A 49 -8.71 1.07 -2.17
C GLN A 49 -8.04 0.77 -3.53
N ILE A 50 -7.20 -0.26 -3.60
CA ILE A 50 -6.45 -0.63 -4.80
C ILE A 50 -6.89 -2.05 -5.23
N PRO A 51 -7.04 -2.32 -6.54
CA PRO A 51 -7.26 -3.68 -7.01
C PRO A 51 -6.08 -4.58 -6.62
N ASN A 52 -6.36 -5.68 -5.90
CA ASN A 52 -5.34 -6.66 -5.55
C ASN A 52 -4.92 -7.47 -6.78
N GLU A 53 -3.61 -7.52 -7.02
CA GLU A 53 -2.97 -8.33 -8.04
C GLU A 53 -2.45 -9.62 -7.40
N TYR A 54 -3.13 -10.72 -7.71
CA TYR A 54 -2.71 -12.06 -7.35
C TYR A 54 -2.05 -12.72 -8.55
N THR A 55 -0.84 -13.26 -8.37
CA THR A 55 -0.19 -14.10 -9.39
C THR A 55 -0.13 -15.54 -8.91
N VAL A 56 -0.22 -16.48 -9.87
CA VAL A 56 0.05 -17.89 -9.64
C VAL A 56 1.52 -18.12 -9.97
N ILE A 57 2.31 -18.46 -8.95
CA ILE A 57 3.70 -18.86 -9.16
C ILE A 57 3.68 -20.35 -9.52
N GLU A 58 3.94 -20.67 -10.78
CA GLU A 58 4.32 -22.01 -11.23
C GLU A 58 5.86 -22.08 -11.32
N ASP A 59 6.47 -23.21 -10.95
CA ASP A 59 7.94 -23.36 -10.83
C ASP A 59 8.70 -23.21 -12.17
N THR A 60 8.00 -22.91 -13.26
CA THR A 60 8.59 -22.70 -14.58
C THR A 60 7.82 -21.57 -15.28
N GLU A 61 8.57 -20.54 -15.67
CA GLU A 61 8.21 -19.52 -16.66
C GLU A 61 7.38 -18.28 -16.24
N GLU A 62 8.04 -17.16 -16.52
CA GLU A 62 7.60 -15.81 -16.88
C GLU A 62 6.38 -15.18 -16.20
N LEU A 63 6.70 -14.07 -15.51
CA LEU A 63 5.83 -13.09 -14.87
C LEU A 63 4.84 -12.46 -15.87
N SER A 64 3.74 -13.15 -16.19
CA SER A 64 2.68 -12.58 -17.01
C SER A 64 1.73 -11.75 -16.11
N ILE A 65 1.96 -10.43 -16.08
CA ILE A 65 1.09 -9.46 -15.42
C ILE A 65 -0.11 -9.21 -16.34
N GLN A 66 -1.23 -9.90 -16.11
CA GLN A 66 -2.48 -9.59 -16.80
C GLN A 66 -3.14 -8.37 -16.16
N HIS A 67 -2.89 -7.19 -16.75
CA HIS A 67 -3.46 -5.94 -16.28
C HIS A 67 -4.45 -5.40 -17.33
N GLN A 68 -5.75 -5.47 -17.04
CA GLN A 68 -6.80 -4.81 -17.84
C GLN A 68 -7.07 -3.37 -17.37
N ASN A 69 -6.02 -2.55 -17.18
CA ASN A 69 -6.19 -1.11 -16.96
C ASN A 69 -5.39 -0.32 -17.99
N SER A 70 -6.04 0.65 -18.63
CA SER A 70 -5.50 1.53 -19.67
C SER A 70 -4.47 2.56 -19.16
N HIS A 71 -4.12 2.52 -17.87
CA HIS A 71 -3.21 3.48 -17.25
C HIS A 71 -1.74 3.11 -17.45
N THR A 72 -0.91 4.12 -17.69
CA THR A 72 0.55 3.95 -17.76
C THR A 72 1.13 3.57 -16.39
N PRO A 73 2.30 2.92 -16.32
CA PRO A 73 2.93 2.57 -15.04
C PRO A 73 3.13 3.77 -14.10
N LEU A 74 3.49 4.93 -14.66
CA LEU A 74 3.63 6.17 -13.90
C LEU A 74 2.29 6.63 -13.29
N GLN A 75 1.20 6.58 -14.05
CA GLN A 75 -0.13 6.93 -13.55
C GLN A 75 -0.55 6.01 -12.40
N LYS A 76 -0.28 4.71 -12.52
CA LYS A 76 -0.57 3.75 -11.44
C LYS A 76 0.22 4.07 -10.17
N ARG A 77 1.52 4.41 -10.30
CA ARG A 77 2.34 4.82 -9.16
C ARG A 77 1.81 6.08 -8.50
N LEU A 78 1.52 7.13 -9.27
CA LEU A 78 0.98 8.39 -8.75
C LEU A 78 -0.37 8.19 -8.05
N GLN A 79 -1.25 7.34 -8.61
CA GLN A 79 -2.52 7.01 -7.98
C GLN A 79 -2.33 6.31 -6.63
N ARG A 80 -1.41 5.34 -6.53
CA ARG A 80 -1.12 4.67 -5.26
C ARG A 80 -0.53 5.64 -4.23
N GLU A 81 0.41 6.47 -4.65
CA GLU A 81 0.99 7.50 -3.78
C GLU A 81 -0.08 8.45 -3.24
N MET A 82 -1.01 8.90 -4.09
CA MET A 82 -2.16 9.71 -3.68
C MET A 82 -3.02 8.99 -2.64
N ILE A 83 -3.34 7.72 -2.86
CA ILE A 83 -4.12 6.90 -1.92
C ILE A 83 -3.40 6.75 -0.58
N ILE A 84 -2.08 6.51 -0.59
CA ILE A 84 -1.27 6.41 0.63
C ILE A 84 -1.32 7.72 1.41
N ARG A 85 -1.07 8.85 0.74
CA ARG A 85 -1.08 10.18 1.38
C ARG A 85 -2.46 10.54 1.93
N GLN A 86 -3.54 10.21 1.22
CA GLN A 86 -4.91 10.40 1.71
C GLN A 86 -5.19 9.53 2.95
N SER A 87 -4.83 8.25 2.89
CA SER A 87 -5.05 7.30 3.99
C SER A 87 -4.27 7.70 5.25
N ILE A 88 -3.07 8.27 5.11
CA ILE A 88 -2.30 8.85 6.23
C ILE A 88 -3.12 9.93 6.95
N LEU A 89 -3.72 10.86 6.20
CA LEU A 89 -4.51 11.95 6.78
C LEU A 89 -5.78 11.43 7.43
N ASP A 90 -6.49 10.52 6.76
CA ASP A 90 -7.74 9.93 7.27
C ASP A 90 -7.51 9.17 8.58
N ILE A 91 -6.44 8.38 8.66
CA ILE A 91 -6.08 7.65 9.88
C ILE A 91 -5.75 8.61 11.01
N LEU A 92 -4.94 9.65 10.75
CA LEU A 92 -4.59 10.62 11.79
C LEU A 92 -5.82 11.36 12.30
N GLN A 93 -6.73 11.78 11.42
CA GLN A 93 -7.97 12.44 11.80
C GLN A 93 -8.86 11.53 12.66
N LYS A 94 -9.10 10.29 12.23
CA LYS A 94 -9.91 9.30 12.97
C LYS A 94 -9.32 8.98 14.34
N ASN A 95 -7.99 8.99 14.48
CA ASN A 95 -7.32 8.70 15.76
C ASN A 95 -7.20 9.94 16.66
N THR A 96 -7.26 11.17 16.13
CA THR A 96 -7.41 12.38 16.97
C THR A 96 -8.79 12.48 17.61
N GLU A 97 -9.83 11.98 16.94
CA GLU A 97 -11.20 11.92 17.49
C GLU A 97 -11.35 10.95 18.66
N TRP A 98 -10.45 9.97 18.82
CA TRP A 98 -10.46 9.03 19.97
C TRP A 98 -10.04 9.67 21.30
N HIS A 99 -9.49 10.88 21.25
CA HIS A 99 -9.05 11.64 22.41
C HIS A 99 -9.97 12.83 22.76
N SER A 100 -11.13 12.97 22.11
CA SER A 100 -12.13 14.03 22.39
C SER A 100 -13.30 13.54 23.23
#